data_AF-A0A4V1ZYG3-F1
#
_entry.id   AF-A0A4V1ZYG3-F1
#
_cell.length_a   1.000
_cell.length_b   1.000
_cell.length_c   1.000
_cell.angle_alpha   90.00
_cell.angle_beta   90.00
_cell.angle_gamma   90.00
#
_symmetry.space_group_name_H-M   'P 1'
#
loop_
_entity.id
_entity.type
_entity.pdbx_description
1 polymer ?
#
loop_
_entity_poly.entity_id
_entity_poly.type
_entity_poly.pdbx_seq_one_letter_code
_entity_poly.pdbx_strand_id
1 'polypeptide(L)'
;MVQSFYKIVFLLHTVFIGIISVSACAQNPKKLTDNQLLDSVQKRTFQYFWKGAEQVSGMAHERVHMDGIYPDNDQTTIATGASGFGVMAILVGMERHFITRKQGTARFEKIVDFLEKADRYHGAYSHWMLPNGKIKAFGKTDNGGDLVETSFLMQGLLCVRQYYANG
;
A
#
# COMPACT_ATOMS: atom_id res chain seq x y z
N MET A 1 26.62 -16.44 57.63
CA MET A 1 25.94 -15.14 57.83
C MET A 1 25.93 -14.28 56.55
N VAL A 2 27.03 -14.21 55.78
CA VAL A 2 27.15 -13.36 54.57
C VAL A 2 26.20 -13.75 53.41
N GLN A 3 25.96 -15.05 53.17
CA GLN A 3 25.08 -15.49 52.06
C GLN A 3 23.58 -15.15 52.25
N SER A 4 23.12 -15.00 53.49
CA SER A 4 21.71 -14.64 53.77
C SER A 4 21.42 -13.18 53.48
N PHE A 5 22.43 -12.31 53.65
CA PHE A 5 22.33 -10.88 53.38
C PHE A 5 22.19 -10.58 51.89
N TYR A 6 22.95 -11.27 51.03
CA TYR A 6 22.86 -11.09 49.57
C TYR A 6 21.49 -11.50 49.01
N LYS A 7 20.86 -12.56 49.53
CA LYS A 7 19.52 -12.97 49.08
C LYS A 7 18.45 -11.93 49.42
N ILE A 8 18.53 -11.30 50.60
CA ILE A 8 17.58 -10.25 51.02
C ILE A 8 17.76 -8.97 50.20
N VAL A 9 19.01 -8.56 49.93
CA VAL A 9 19.32 -7.38 49.10
C VAL A 9 18.91 -7.60 47.64
N PHE A 10 19.08 -8.81 47.11
CA PHE A 10 18.68 -9.16 45.74
C PHE A 10 17.15 -9.24 45.59
N LEU A 11 16.44 -9.76 46.61
CA LEU A 11 14.97 -9.80 46.63
C LEU A 11 14.36 -8.39 46.76
N LEU A 12 15.01 -7.49 47.51
CA LEU A 12 14.55 -6.09 47.63
C LEU A 12 14.78 -5.28 46.35
N HIS A 13 15.86 -5.52 45.60
CA HIS A 13 16.11 -4.85 44.32
C HIS A 13 15.17 -5.33 43.21
N THR A 14 14.83 -6.62 43.15
CA THR A 14 13.91 -7.14 42.11
C THR A 14 12.46 -6.71 42.36
N VAL A 15 12.03 -6.58 43.61
CA VAL A 15 10.69 -6.07 43.95
C VAL A 15 10.56 -4.57 43.66
N PHE A 16 11.61 -3.77 43.86
CA PHE A 16 11.57 -2.33 43.58
C PHE A 16 11.58 -2.01 42.07
N ILE A 17 12.33 -2.78 41.27
CA ILE A 17 12.35 -2.61 39.80
C ILE A 17 11.02 -3.06 39.16
N GLY A 18 10.38 -4.09 39.73
CA GLY A 18 9.07 -4.55 39.27
C GLY A 18 7.94 -3.53 39.44
N ILE A 19 7.98 -2.71 40.49
CA ILE A 19 6.92 -1.71 40.77
C ILE A 19 7.07 -0.46 39.89
N ILE A 20 8.30 -0.06 39.52
CA ILE A 20 8.54 1.10 38.65
C ILE A 20 8.16 0.79 37.19
N SER A 21 8.23 -0.48 36.75
CA SER A 21 7.94 -0.85 35.37
C SER A 21 6.45 -1.00 35.05
N VAL A 22 5.58 -1.20 36.06
CA VAL A 22 4.13 -1.38 35.84
C VAL A 22 3.40 -0.04 35.67
N SER A 23 3.97 1.07 36.16
CA SER A 23 3.34 2.40 36.02
C SER A 23 3.56 3.05 34.64
N ALA A 24 4.43 2.49 33.79
CA ALA A 24 4.74 3.04 32.46
C ALA A 24 3.86 2.51 31.32
N CYS A 25 3.05 1.47 31.55
CA CYS A 25 2.22 0.85 30.50
C CYS A 25 0.78 1.36 30.43
N ALA A 26 0.35 2.26 31.32
CA ALA A 26 -0.91 2.98 31.15
C ALA A 26 -0.69 4.23 30.26
N GLN A 27 -0.18 4.04 29.04
CA GLN A 27 -0.32 5.07 28.03
C GLN A 27 -1.81 5.10 27.65
N ASN A 28 -2.55 6.05 28.22
CA ASN A 28 -3.81 6.48 27.62
C ASN A 28 -3.48 6.83 26.16
N PRO A 29 -3.99 6.08 25.15
CA PRO A 29 -3.71 6.41 23.78
C PRO A 29 -4.19 7.84 23.57
N LYS A 30 -3.25 8.73 23.24
CA LYS A 30 -3.57 10.15 23.01
C LYS A 30 -4.66 10.19 21.94
N LYS A 31 -5.89 10.52 22.36
CA LYS A 31 -7.04 10.54 21.46
C LYS A 31 -6.76 11.55 20.36
N LEU A 32 -6.68 11.06 19.13
CA LEU A 32 -6.50 11.91 17.96
C LEU A 32 -7.73 12.81 17.81
N THR A 33 -7.53 14.04 17.33
CA THR A 33 -8.65 14.81 16.78
C THR A 33 -9.12 14.14 15.49
N ASP A 34 -10.34 14.43 15.04
CA ASP A 34 -10.88 13.86 13.80
C ASP A 34 -9.97 14.15 12.59
N ASN A 35 -9.42 15.36 12.50
CA ASN A 35 -8.47 15.71 11.44
C ASN A 35 -7.18 14.87 11.50
N GLN A 36 -6.61 14.70 12.69
CA GLN A 36 -5.42 13.86 12.85
C GLN A 36 -5.69 12.39 12.55
N LEU A 37 -6.90 11.91 12.88
CA LEU A 37 -7.34 10.56 12.54
C LEU A 37 -7.48 10.41 11.03
N LEU A 38 -8.15 11.33 10.35
CA LEU A 38 -8.34 11.32 8.89
C LEU A 38 -7.00 11.40 8.15
N ASP A 39 -6.07 12.25 8.59
CA ASP A 39 -4.72 12.31 8.02
C ASP A 39 -3.94 11.00 8.19
N SER A 40 -4.06 10.36 9.36
CA SER A 40 -3.44 9.07 9.63
C SER A 40 -4.02 7.98 8.73
N VAL A 41 -5.35 7.92 8.60
CA VAL A 41 -6.04 6.97 7.72
C VAL A 41 -5.61 7.19 6.28
N GLN A 42 -5.69 8.41 5.77
CA GLN A 42 -5.36 8.72 4.39
C GLN A 42 -3.89 8.43 4.07
N LYS A 43 -2.95 8.76 4.97
CA LYS A 43 -1.53 8.46 4.78
C LYS A 43 -1.25 6.96 4.77
N ARG A 44 -1.93 6.19 5.64
CA ARG A 44 -1.76 4.72 5.71
C ARG A 44 -2.40 4.03 4.51
N THR A 45 -3.60 4.43 4.10
CA THR A 45 -4.27 3.91 2.90
C THR A 45 -3.44 4.21 1.64
N PHE A 46 -2.86 5.40 1.54
CA PHE A 46 -1.90 5.73 0.47
C PHE A 46 -0.73 4.74 0.39
N GLN A 47 -0.24 4.20 1.52
CA GLN A 47 0.87 3.24 1.50
C GLN A 47 0.52 1.93 0.78
N TYR A 48 -0.76 1.57 0.68
CA TYR A 48 -1.18 0.42 -0.14
C TYR A 48 -0.70 0.59 -1.58
N PHE A 49 -0.97 1.75 -2.19
CA PHE A 49 -0.58 2.04 -3.56
C PHE A 49 0.88 2.48 -3.72
N TRP A 50 1.53 2.90 -2.63
CA TRP A 50 2.91 3.35 -2.68
C TRP A 50 3.93 2.25 -2.36
N LYS A 51 3.88 1.72 -1.14
CA LYS A 51 4.78 0.66 -0.65
C LYS A 51 4.28 -0.74 -1.02
N GLY A 52 2.96 -0.93 -1.05
CA GLY A 52 2.33 -2.19 -1.42
C GLY A 52 2.09 -2.35 -2.93
N ALA A 53 2.71 -1.52 -3.78
CA ALA A 53 2.63 -1.68 -5.22
C ALA A 53 3.50 -2.84 -5.70
N GLU A 54 3.09 -3.46 -6.82
CA GLU A 54 3.87 -4.48 -7.48
C GLU A 54 5.19 -3.88 -8.00
N GLN A 55 6.30 -4.58 -7.79
CA GLN A 55 7.63 -4.01 -7.94
C GLN A 55 8.05 -3.77 -9.39
N VAL A 56 7.55 -4.51 -10.38
CA VAL A 56 7.91 -4.36 -11.80
C VAL A 56 7.08 -3.26 -12.46
N SER A 57 5.77 -3.31 -12.31
CA SER A 57 4.79 -2.42 -12.93
C SER A 57 4.60 -1.11 -12.16
N GLY A 58 4.80 -1.11 -10.84
CA GLY A 58 4.42 0.00 -9.97
C GLY A 58 2.90 0.15 -9.78
N MET A 59 2.10 -0.79 -10.30
CA MET A 59 0.65 -0.83 -10.23
C MET A 59 0.14 -1.51 -8.94
N ALA A 60 -1.16 -1.44 -8.69
CA ALA A 60 -1.77 -1.98 -7.47
C ALA A 60 -1.90 -3.51 -7.54
N HIS A 61 -1.52 -4.19 -6.46
CA HIS A 61 -1.89 -5.58 -6.27
C HIS A 61 -3.40 -5.73 -6.11
N GLU A 62 -3.93 -6.86 -6.59
CA GLU A 62 -5.29 -7.32 -6.30
C GLU A 62 -5.50 -7.44 -4.78
N ARG A 63 -4.52 -8.01 -4.07
CA ARG A 63 -4.58 -8.19 -2.62
C ARG A 63 -3.21 -8.18 -1.97
N VAL A 64 -3.15 -7.66 -0.75
CA VAL A 64 -1.94 -7.70 0.10
C VAL A 64 -2.28 -8.39 1.40
N HIS A 65 -1.67 -9.54 1.66
CA HIS A 65 -1.83 -10.29 2.89
C HIS A 65 -0.62 -10.06 3.80
N MET A 66 -0.87 -9.54 5.00
CA MET A 66 0.20 -9.15 5.93
C MET A 66 0.90 -10.36 6.57
N ASP A 67 0.27 -11.53 6.55
CA ASP A 67 0.85 -12.81 6.98
C ASP A 67 1.68 -13.49 5.87
N GLY A 68 1.64 -12.97 4.65
CA GLY A 68 2.34 -13.51 3.49
C GLY A 68 1.74 -14.81 2.93
N ILE A 69 0.54 -15.23 3.36
CA ILE A 69 -0.08 -16.48 2.92
C ILE A 69 -1.01 -16.22 1.74
N TYR A 70 -0.68 -16.75 0.56
CA TYR A 70 -1.48 -16.58 -0.66
C TYR A 70 -1.91 -17.95 -1.21
N PRO A 71 -3.11 -18.45 -0.83
CA PRO A 71 -3.58 -19.78 -1.24
C PRO A 71 -3.61 -20.00 -2.76
N ASP A 72 -3.90 -18.94 -3.51
CA ASP A 72 -4.03 -18.97 -4.97
C ASP A 72 -2.72 -18.60 -5.69
N ASN A 73 -1.60 -18.46 -4.96
CA ASN A 73 -0.30 -17.99 -5.47
C ASN A 73 -0.42 -16.73 -6.33
N ASP A 74 -1.30 -15.81 -5.90
CA ASP A 74 -1.75 -14.65 -6.66
C ASP A 74 -1.16 -13.33 -6.14
N GLN A 75 -0.17 -13.39 -5.25
CA GLN A 75 0.50 -12.22 -4.66
C GLN A 75 0.94 -11.19 -5.69
N THR A 76 1.44 -11.62 -6.85
CA THR A 76 1.94 -10.74 -7.90
C THR A 76 0.86 -10.26 -8.87
N THR A 77 -0.40 -10.61 -8.64
CA THR A 77 -1.52 -10.23 -9.51
C THR A 77 -1.75 -8.74 -9.41
N ILE A 78 -1.75 -8.08 -10.56
CA ILE A 78 -2.06 -6.66 -10.71
C ILE A 78 -3.54 -6.53 -11.07
N ALA A 79 -4.25 -5.65 -10.37
CA ALA A 79 -5.66 -5.36 -10.64
C ALA A 79 -5.79 -4.03 -11.41
N THR A 80 -6.40 -4.09 -12.59
CA THR A 80 -6.41 -2.97 -13.54
C THR A 80 -7.20 -1.76 -13.03
N GLY A 81 -8.46 -1.93 -12.64
CA GLY A 81 -9.27 -0.81 -12.16
C GLY A 81 -8.82 -0.30 -10.79
N ALA A 82 -8.40 -1.20 -9.89
CA ALA A 82 -7.80 -0.81 -8.62
C ALA A 82 -6.54 0.06 -8.80
N SER A 83 -5.77 -0.18 -9.87
CA SER A 83 -4.63 0.65 -10.23
C SER A 83 -5.04 2.04 -10.73
N GLY A 84 -6.22 2.17 -11.34
CA GLY A 84 -6.86 3.46 -11.61
C GLY A 84 -7.09 4.31 -10.37
N PHE A 85 -7.60 3.69 -9.30
CA PHE A 85 -7.72 4.36 -8.00
C PHE A 85 -6.34 4.65 -7.41
N GLY A 86 -5.39 3.74 -7.60
CA GLY A 86 -4.01 3.90 -7.15
C GLY A 86 -3.29 5.11 -7.74
N VAL A 87 -3.42 5.37 -9.04
CA VAL A 87 -2.82 6.56 -9.66
C VAL A 87 -3.41 7.86 -9.11
N MET A 88 -4.71 7.88 -8.81
CA MET A 88 -5.34 9.02 -8.13
C MET A 88 -4.83 9.18 -6.69
N ALA A 89 -4.65 8.07 -5.96
CA ALA A 89 -4.06 8.10 -4.61
C ALA A 89 -2.62 8.63 -4.62
N ILE A 90 -1.85 8.35 -5.68
CA ILE A 90 -0.50 8.89 -5.86
C ILE A 90 -0.54 10.41 -6.05
N LEU A 91 -1.47 10.95 -6.86
CA LEU A 91 -1.66 12.40 -6.97
C LEU A 91 -1.97 13.03 -5.60
N VAL A 92 -2.88 12.42 -4.85
CA VAL A 92 -3.20 12.86 -3.48
C VAL A 92 -1.96 12.82 -2.58
N GLY A 93 -1.12 11.79 -2.70
CA GLY A 93 0.14 11.69 -1.97
C GLY A 93 1.13 12.79 -2.32
N MET A 94 1.15 13.28 -3.56
CA MET A 94 1.96 14.42 -3.98
C MET A 94 1.43 15.73 -3.38
N GLU A 95 0.12 15.97 -3.50
CA GLU A 95 -0.55 17.19 -2.98
C GLU A 95 -0.47 17.29 -1.45
N ARG A 96 -0.56 16.14 -0.76
CA ARG A 96 -0.44 16.06 0.71
C ARG A 96 1.02 15.95 1.18
N HIS A 97 1.98 16.04 0.26
CA HIS A 97 3.42 15.93 0.55
C HIS A 97 3.82 14.64 1.29
N PHE A 98 3.09 13.54 1.08
CA PHE A 98 3.52 12.21 1.52
C PHE A 98 4.71 11.70 0.69
N ILE A 99 4.79 12.16 -0.56
CA ILE A 99 5.88 11.96 -1.51
C ILE A 99 6.16 13.27 -2.23
N THR A 100 7.36 13.38 -2.80
CA THR A 100 7.72 14.52 -3.67
C THR A 100 7.08 14.39 -5.06
N ARG A 101 6.94 15.52 -5.76
CA ARG A 101 6.49 15.53 -7.17
C ARG A 101 7.35 14.61 -8.03
N LYS A 102 8.68 14.69 -7.90
CA LYS A 102 9.65 13.83 -8.62
C LYS A 102 9.40 12.34 -8.38
N GLN A 103 9.13 11.94 -7.14
CA GLN A 103 8.81 10.54 -6.83
C GLN A 103 7.50 10.11 -7.48
N GLY A 104 6.46 10.95 -7.44
CA GLY A 104 5.19 10.69 -8.11
C GLY A 104 5.33 10.59 -9.63
N THR A 105 6.03 11.52 -10.27
CA THR A 105 6.33 11.50 -11.72
C THR A 105 7.02 10.21 -12.12
N ALA A 106 8.10 9.83 -11.43
CA ALA A 106 8.83 8.60 -11.71
C ALA A 106 7.95 7.33 -11.54
N ARG A 107 6.98 7.36 -10.63
CA ARG A 107 6.02 6.27 -10.49
C ARG A 107 5.03 6.23 -11.66
N PHE A 108 4.53 7.37 -12.11
CA PHE A 108 3.62 7.43 -13.26
C PHE A 108 4.31 6.99 -14.55
N GLU A 109 5.54 7.42 -14.80
CA GLU A 109 6.35 6.95 -15.94
C GLU A 109 6.45 5.42 -15.93
N LYS A 110 6.81 4.83 -14.78
CA LYS A 110 6.88 3.38 -14.63
C LYS A 110 5.56 2.65 -14.93
N ILE A 111 4.44 3.19 -14.43
CA ILE A 111 3.11 2.62 -14.66
C ILE A 111 2.74 2.71 -16.16
N VAL A 112 2.97 3.86 -16.79
CA VAL A 112 2.66 4.07 -18.21
C VAL A 112 3.54 3.18 -19.08
N ASP A 113 4.85 3.10 -18.81
CA ASP A 113 5.81 2.23 -19.51
C ASP A 113 5.42 0.75 -19.45
N PHE A 114 4.82 0.32 -18.33
CA PHE A 114 4.28 -1.03 -18.19
C PHE A 114 3.01 -1.21 -19.03
N LEU A 115 2.06 -0.29 -18.92
CA LEU A 115 0.78 -0.33 -19.64
C LEU A 115 0.94 -0.28 -21.16
N GLU A 116 1.93 0.45 -21.68
CA GLU A 116 2.24 0.51 -23.11
C GLU A 116 2.61 -0.86 -23.69
N LYS A 117 3.22 -1.73 -22.87
CA LYS A 117 3.71 -3.07 -23.24
C LYS A 117 2.77 -4.20 -22.83
N ALA A 118 1.84 -3.95 -21.92
CA ALA A 118 0.88 -4.92 -21.45
C ALA A 118 -0.08 -5.37 -22.56
N ASP A 119 -0.58 -6.59 -22.45
CA ASP A 119 -1.56 -7.14 -23.38
C ASP A 119 -2.83 -6.26 -23.38
N ARG A 120 -3.31 -5.95 -24.59
CA ARG A 120 -4.54 -5.20 -24.82
C ARG A 120 -5.41 -5.90 -25.85
N TYR A 121 -6.71 -5.80 -25.68
CA TYR A 121 -7.73 -6.42 -26.53
C TYR A 121 -8.63 -5.31 -27.06
N HIS A 122 -8.46 -4.96 -28.35
CA HIS A 122 -9.11 -3.79 -28.96
C HIS A 122 -8.89 -2.48 -28.18
N GLY A 123 -7.74 -2.34 -27.53
CA GLY A 123 -7.37 -1.18 -26.72
C GLY A 123 -7.79 -1.26 -25.25
N ALA A 124 -8.64 -2.22 -24.87
CA ALA A 124 -8.97 -2.47 -23.46
C ALA A 124 -7.91 -3.35 -22.78
N TYR A 125 -7.65 -3.09 -21.51
CA TYR A 125 -6.82 -3.92 -20.65
C TYR A 125 -7.64 -5.06 -20.04
N SER A 126 -6.99 -6.15 -19.63
CA SER A 126 -7.65 -7.25 -18.92
C SER A 126 -7.99 -6.89 -17.47
N HIS A 127 -8.86 -7.66 -16.84
CA HIS A 127 -9.20 -7.50 -15.42
C HIS A 127 -7.95 -7.61 -14.52
N TRP A 128 -7.21 -8.69 -14.72
CA TRP A 128 -5.94 -8.95 -14.04
C TRP A 128 -4.78 -9.10 -15.00
N MET A 129 -3.61 -8.66 -14.54
CA MET A 129 -2.34 -8.78 -15.26
C MET A 129 -1.27 -9.40 -14.35
N LEU A 130 -0.29 -10.04 -14.98
CA LEU A 130 0.96 -10.48 -14.35
C LEU A 130 2.06 -9.41 -14.50
N PRO A 131 3.14 -9.47 -13.71
CA PRO A 131 4.24 -8.50 -13.80
C PRO A 131 4.96 -8.41 -15.15
N ASN A 132 4.77 -9.40 -16.02
CA ASN A 132 5.28 -9.39 -17.40
C ASN A 132 4.30 -8.74 -18.40
N GLY A 133 3.20 -8.15 -17.94
CA GLY A 133 2.18 -7.52 -18.77
C GLY A 133 1.22 -8.51 -19.43
N LYS A 134 1.36 -9.81 -19.19
CA LYS A 134 0.45 -10.83 -19.70
C LYS A 134 -0.82 -10.90 -18.87
N ILE A 135 -1.92 -11.24 -19.54
CA ILE A 135 -3.19 -11.46 -18.87
C ILE A 135 -3.09 -12.59 -17.83
N LYS A 136 -3.74 -12.37 -16.69
CA LYS A 136 -4.17 -13.45 -15.79
C LYS A 136 -5.69 -13.56 -15.91
N ALA A 137 -6.20 -14.72 -16.32
CA ALA A 137 -7.64 -14.88 -16.54
C ALA A 137 -8.44 -14.76 -15.24
N PHE A 138 -9.57 -14.04 -15.29
CA PHE A 138 -10.53 -13.89 -14.20
C PHE A 138 -11.64 -14.94 -14.34
N GLY A 139 -11.27 -16.21 -14.14
CA GLY A 139 -12.14 -17.35 -14.40
C GLY A 139 -11.96 -17.92 -15.81
N LYS A 140 -12.91 -18.74 -16.28
CA LYS A 140 -12.71 -19.58 -17.48
C LYS A 140 -12.77 -18.80 -18.80
N THR A 141 -13.65 -17.81 -18.87
CA THR A 141 -13.97 -17.08 -20.12
C THR A 141 -13.52 -15.63 -20.10
N ASP A 142 -13.13 -15.11 -18.94
CA ASP A 142 -12.60 -13.75 -18.82
C ASP A 142 -11.07 -13.78 -18.97
N ASN A 143 -10.65 -13.93 -20.23
CA ASN A 143 -9.26 -13.98 -20.65
C ASN A 143 -9.00 -12.98 -21.81
N GLY A 144 -9.73 -11.85 -21.79
CA GLY A 144 -9.61 -10.77 -22.76
C GLY A 144 -9.61 -9.40 -22.11
N GLY A 145 -10.18 -8.42 -22.81
CA GLY A 145 -10.33 -7.05 -22.30
C GLY A 145 -11.53 -6.93 -21.37
N ASP A 146 -11.32 -6.26 -20.24
CA ASP A 146 -12.37 -5.84 -19.31
C ASP A 146 -12.56 -4.32 -19.45
N LEU A 147 -13.72 -3.92 -20.01
CA LEU A 147 -14.00 -2.53 -20.29
C LEU A 147 -14.37 -1.73 -19.02
N VAL A 148 -14.90 -2.40 -17.98
CA VAL A 148 -15.23 -1.74 -16.71
C VAL A 148 -13.93 -1.39 -15.99
N GLU A 149 -13.02 -2.35 -15.86
CA GLU A 149 -11.71 -2.13 -15.24
C GLU A 149 -10.86 -1.13 -16.03
N THR A 150 -10.90 -1.21 -17.37
CA THR A 150 -10.28 -0.21 -18.24
C THR A 150 -10.84 1.19 -17.99
N SER A 151 -12.15 1.32 -17.78
CA SER A 151 -12.79 2.62 -17.52
C SER A 151 -12.31 3.22 -16.19
N PHE A 152 -12.19 2.42 -15.14
CA PHE A 152 -11.64 2.89 -13.86
C PHE A 152 -10.16 3.29 -13.97
N LEU A 153 -9.35 2.51 -14.71
CA LEU A 153 -7.97 2.86 -15.00
C LEU A 153 -7.88 4.20 -15.74
N MET A 154 -8.64 4.36 -16.81
CA MET A 154 -8.63 5.58 -17.62
C MET A 154 -9.13 6.80 -16.86
N GLN A 155 -10.13 6.64 -15.97
CA GLN A 155 -10.56 7.72 -15.09
C GLN A 155 -9.38 8.28 -14.29
N GLY A 156 -8.58 7.40 -13.67
CA GLY A 156 -7.40 7.82 -12.92
C GLY A 156 -6.30 8.43 -13.80
N LEU A 157 -6.01 7.82 -14.95
CA LEU A 157 -4.99 8.32 -15.87
C LEU A 157 -5.36 9.68 -16.47
N LEU A 158 -6.65 9.95 -16.72
CA LEU A 158 -7.12 11.26 -17.16
C LEU A 158 -6.92 12.32 -16.08
N CYS A 159 -7.11 11.99 -14.79
CA CYS A 159 -6.74 12.90 -13.70
C CYS A 159 -5.24 13.23 -13.71
N VAL A 160 -4.37 12.21 -13.89
CA VAL A 160 -2.92 12.42 -14.00
C VAL A 160 -2.59 13.29 -15.21
N ARG A 161 -3.18 13.02 -16.37
CA ARG A 161 -3.01 13.83 -17.58
C ARG A 161 -3.36 15.30 -17.32
N GLN A 162 -4.50 15.55 -16.67
CA GLN A 162 -4.91 16.92 -16.36
C GLN A 162 -3.99 17.59 -15.33
N TYR A 163 -3.49 16.84 -14.34
CA TYR A 163 -2.55 17.35 -13.35
C TYR A 163 -1.23 17.85 -13.97
N TYR A 164 -0.77 17.23 -15.05
CA TYR A 164 0.46 17.61 -15.77
C TYR A 164 0.21 18.46 -17.03
N ALA A 165 -1.02 18.87 -17.31
CA ALA A 165 -1.35 19.53 -18.58
C ALA A 165 -0.59 20.86 -18.82
N ASN A 166 -0.10 21.51 -17.76
CA ASN A 166 0.55 22.82 -17.81
C ASN A 166 2.02 22.81 -17.35
N GLY A 167 2.69 21.66 -17.32
CA GLY A 167 4.05 21.50 -16.76
C GLY A 167 4.07 21.32 -15.24
#